data_AF-A0A8C1LPS9-F1
#
_entry.id   AF-A0A8C1LPS9-F1
#
_cell.length_a   1.000
_cell.length_b   1.000
_cell.length_c   1.000
_cell.angle_alpha   90.00
_cell.angle_beta   90.00
_cell.angle_gamma   90.00
#
_symmetry.space_group_name_H-M   'P 1'
#
loop_
_entity.id
_entity.type
_entity.pdbx_description
1 polymer ?
#
loop_
_entity_poly.entity_id
_entity_poly.type
_entity_poly.pdbx_seq_one_letter_code
_entity_poly.pdbx_strand_id
1 'polypeptide(L)'
;MLLLLFSDPGSVDLEKVSNVIVDQSLEDQIFSREAGRICYTIVQAEAKQTNGNVFRRNLLNRLQQAFKAREETRKRSTQEWVCLVSFICNIFDYLKVNNMPMMALVQPVYDCLFRLAQSDALQNEEEVDCLVLQLHRIGDQLEKMNMQLMDELFNLLRDGFLLQEDLSSMGRLLLLEILEFRAGGWSLSETAQKYYYSEVTD
;
A
#
# COMPACT_ATOMS: atom_id res chain seq x y z
N MET A 1 23.35 7.43 -9.78
CA MET A 1 23.18 7.25 -8.31
C MET A 1 22.80 5.82 -7.97
N LEU A 2 21.72 5.25 -8.53
CA LEU A 2 21.34 3.84 -8.32
C LEU A 2 22.40 2.83 -8.76
N LEU A 3 23.12 3.05 -9.86
CA LEU A 3 24.19 2.15 -10.31
C LEU A 3 25.41 2.07 -9.36
N LEU A 4 25.70 3.13 -8.60
CA LEU A 4 26.80 3.15 -7.61
C LEU A 4 26.40 2.43 -6.30
N LEU A 5 25.12 2.47 -5.92
CA LEU A 5 24.56 1.74 -4.78
C LEU A 5 24.76 0.22 -4.90
N PHE A 6 24.77 -0.32 -6.11
CA PHE A 6 25.00 -1.74 -6.34
C PHE A 6 26.48 -2.14 -6.28
N SER A 7 27.41 -1.19 -6.36
CA SER A 7 28.85 -1.47 -6.39
C SER A 7 29.53 -1.27 -5.03
N ASP A 8 29.13 -0.25 -4.24
CA ASP A 8 29.69 -0.02 -2.90
C ASP A 8 28.73 0.85 -2.02
N PRO A 9 27.81 0.25 -1.26
CA PRO A 9 26.93 0.93 -0.31
C PRO A 9 27.68 1.67 0.82
N GLY A 10 28.93 1.29 1.12
CA GLY A 10 29.76 1.98 2.12
C GLY A 10 30.26 3.35 1.67
N SER A 11 30.25 3.62 0.37
CA SER A 11 30.62 4.90 -0.25
C SER A 11 29.45 5.86 -0.45
N VAL A 12 28.21 5.42 -0.16
CA VAL A 12 26.99 6.16 -0.44
C VAL A 12 26.29 6.55 0.86
N ASP A 13 25.83 7.80 0.94
CA ASP A 13 25.01 8.28 2.05
C ASP A 13 23.62 7.61 2.01
N LEU A 14 23.49 6.50 2.77
CA LEU A 14 22.26 5.71 2.85
C LEU A 14 21.07 6.48 3.47
N GLU A 15 21.33 7.51 4.27
CA GLU A 15 20.28 8.40 4.77
C GLU A 15 19.70 9.23 3.62
N LYS A 16 20.57 9.89 2.85
CA LYS A 16 20.15 10.65 1.66
C LYS A 16 19.41 9.79 0.64
N VAL A 17 19.87 8.56 0.40
CA VAL A 17 19.19 7.62 -0.51
C VAL A 17 17.80 7.28 0.00
N SER A 18 17.65 7.00 1.30
CA SER A 18 16.34 6.71 1.88
C SER A 18 15.38 7.89 1.73
N ASN A 19 15.83 9.12 1.96
CA ASN A 19 15.01 10.32 1.79
C ASN A 19 14.55 10.51 0.34
N VAL A 20 15.47 10.40 -0.63
CA VAL A 20 15.13 10.53 -2.06
C VAL A 20 14.11 9.48 -2.51
N ILE A 21 14.23 8.23 -2.01
CA ILE A 21 13.25 7.20 -2.33
C ILE A 21 11.89 7.55 -1.76
N VAL A 22 11.80 8.01 -0.50
CA VAL A 22 10.51 8.40 0.07
C VAL A 22 9.91 9.58 -0.69
N ASP A 23 10.70 10.62 -0.97
CA ASP A 23 10.22 11.82 -1.66
C ASP A 23 9.69 11.46 -3.07
N GLN A 24 10.44 10.69 -3.84
CA GLN A 24 10.00 10.25 -5.17
C GLN A 24 8.75 9.35 -5.11
N SER A 25 8.63 8.49 -4.09
CA SER A 25 7.46 7.64 -3.89
C SER A 25 6.19 8.41 -3.54
N LEU A 26 6.30 9.67 -3.08
CA LEU A 26 5.14 10.52 -2.82
C LEU A 26 4.68 11.29 -4.07
N GLU A 27 5.59 11.51 -5.02
CA GLU A 27 5.33 12.27 -6.24
C GLU A 27 4.94 11.39 -7.43
N ASP A 28 5.43 10.15 -7.49
CA ASP A 28 5.26 9.24 -8.64
C ASP A 28 4.51 7.96 -8.25
N GLN A 29 3.30 7.81 -8.80
CA GLN A 29 2.43 6.67 -8.55
C GLN A 29 3.03 5.34 -9.00
N ILE A 30 3.72 5.31 -10.15
CA ILE A 30 4.36 4.09 -10.66
C ILE A 30 5.51 3.71 -9.74
N PHE A 31 6.33 4.70 -9.36
CA PHE A 31 7.46 4.47 -8.48
C PHE A 31 7.00 3.98 -7.09
N SER A 32 5.95 4.57 -6.51
CA SER A 32 5.40 4.16 -5.21
C SER A 32 5.02 2.67 -5.14
N ARG A 33 4.61 2.09 -6.28
CA ARG A 33 4.19 0.68 -6.41
C ARG A 33 5.36 -0.30 -6.61
N GLU A 34 6.55 0.19 -6.97
CA GLU A 34 7.75 -0.62 -7.26
C GLU A 34 8.91 -0.38 -6.28
N ALA A 35 8.91 0.74 -5.55
CA ALA A 35 10.01 1.18 -4.71
C ALA A 35 10.40 0.18 -3.60
N GLY A 36 9.47 -0.68 -3.16
CA GLY A 36 9.70 -1.76 -2.21
C GLY A 36 10.73 -2.78 -2.70
N ARG A 37 10.77 -3.09 -4.01
CA ARG A 37 11.79 -3.98 -4.59
C ARG A 37 13.19 -3.37 -4.49
N ILE A 38 13.29 -2.07 -4.77
CA ILE A 38 14.54 -1.32 -4.67
C ILE A 38 14.99 -1.28 -3.21
N CYS A 39 14.09 -0.94 -2.28
CA CYS A 39 14.37 -0.90 -0.85
C CYS A 39 14.84 -2.26 -0.32
N TYR A 40 14.14 -3.35 -0.67
CA TYR A 40 14.53 -4.70 -0.32
C TYR A 40 15.95 -5.02 -0.82
N THR A 41 16.25 -4.70 -2.08
CA THR A 41 17.57 -4.98 -2.66
C THR A 41 18.69 -4.22 -1.95
N ILE A 42 18.46 -2.96 -1.58
CA ILE A 42 19.44 -2.15 -0.83
C ILE A 42 19.64 -2.74 0.58
N VAL A 43 18.58 -3.11 1.28
CA VAL A 43 18.68 -3.72 2.62
C VAL A 43 19.46 -5.03 2.58
N GLN A 44 19.21 -5.88 1.58
CA GLN A 44 19.94 -7.13 1.41
C GLN A 44 21.41 -6.91 1.06
N ALA A 45 21.72 -5.89 0.25
CA ALA A 45 23.09 -5.53 -0.09
C ALA A 45 23.85 -4.99 1.13
N GLU A 46 23.24 -4.08 1.89
CA GLU A 46 23.82 -3.52 3.12
C GLU A 46 24.11 -4.63 4.14
N ALA A 47 23.13 -5.50 4.42
CA ALA A 47 23.31 -6.60 5.37
C ALA A 47 24.44 -7.56 4.95
N LYS A 48 24.59 -7.83 3.65
CA LYS A 48 25.66 -8.70 3.13
C LYS A 48 27.05 -8.08 3.24
N GLN A 49 27.18 -6.76 3.04
CA GLN A 49 28.48 -6.11 2.94
C GLN A 49 29.00 -5.59 4.28
N THR A 50 28.14 -4.99 5.09
CA THR A 50 28.55 -4.32 6.33
C THR A 50 27.91 -4.93 7.58
N ASN A 51 27.04 -5.94 7.43
CA ASN A 51 26.18 -6.45 8.49
C ASN A 51 25.36 -5.33 9.17
N GLY A 52 25.07 -4.26 8.40
CA GLY A 52 24.38 -3.05 8.84
C GLY A 52 22.88 -3.06 8.59
N ASN A 53 22.20 -2.03 9.09
CA ASN A 53 20.77 -1.78 8.87
C ASN A 53 20.42 -0.28 8.83
N VAL A 54 21.41 0.55 8.50
CA VAL A 54 21.32 2.01 8.45
C VAL A 54 20.25 2.44 7.44
N PHE A 55 20.25 1.88 6.24
CA PHE A 55 19.26 2.23 5.22
C PHE A 55 17.84 1.89 5.69
N ARG A 56 17.64 0.67 6.19
CA ARG A 56 16.32 0.23 6.70
C ARG A 56 15.81 1.16 7.80
N ARG A 57 16.67 1.51 8.76
CA ARG A 57 16.31 2.39 9.88
C ARG A 57 15.92 3.78 9.39
N ASN A 58 16.71 4.38 8.51
CA ASN A 58 16.43 5.71 7.97
C ASN A 58 15.15 5.72 7.11
N LEU A 59 14.96 4.70 6.27
CA LEU A 59 13.74 4.51 5.49
C LEU A 59 12.50 4.44 6.39
N LEU A 60 12.51 3.59 7.42
CA LEU A 60 11.37 3.45 8.33
C LEU A 60 11.12 4.71 9.16
N ASN A 61 12.17 5.42 9.58
CA ASN A 61 12.03 6.70 10.28
C ASN A 61 11.36 7.76 9.40
N ARG A 62 11.82 7.91 8.16
CA ARG A 62 11.27 8.87 7.19
C ARG A 62 9.84 8.51 6.78
N LEU A 63 9.56 7.22 6.60
CA LEU A 63 8.21 6.71 6.32
C LEU A 63 7.25 6.97 7.48
N GLN A 64 7.70 6.77 8.72
CA GLN A 64 6.89 7.07 9.91
C GLN A 64 6.56 8.57 10.01
N GLN A 65 7.50 9.46 9.65
CA GLN A 65 7.23 10.90 9.60
C GLN A 65 6.15 11.24 8.57
N ALA A 66 6.24 10.67 7.36
CA ALA A 66 5.21 10.86 6.33
C ALA A 66 3.85 10.33 6.79
N PHE A 67 3.82 9.13 7.38
CA PHE A 67 2.59 8.53 7.92
C PHE A 67 1.95 9.37 9.05
N LYS A 68 2.74 10.00 9.92
CA LYS A 68 2.23 10.90 10.96
C LYS A 68 1.56 12.15 10.37
N ALA A 69 2.03 12.63 9.22
CA ALA A 69 1.49 13.79 8.53
C ALA A 69 0.34 13.46 7.56
N ARG A 70 -0.11 12.20 7.49
CA ARG A 70 -1.02 11.69 6.44
C ARG A 70 -2.31 12.48 6.24
N GLU A 71 -2.96 12.96 7.30
CA GLU A 71 -4.21 13.73 7.18
C GLU A 71 -3.95 15.10 6.54
N GLU A 72 -2.81 15.73 6.84
CA GLU A 72 -2.42 16.99 6.20
C GLU A 72 -2.00 16.75 4.75
N THR A 73 -1.31 15.63 4.46
CA THR A 73 -1.01 15.21 3.09
C THR A 73 -2.29 15.00 2.28
N ARG A 74 -3.28 14.28 2.83
CA ARG A 74 -4.58 14.04 2.17
C ARG A 74 -5.34 15.33 1.88
N LYS A 75 -5.36 16.27 2.83
CA LYS A 75 -5.97 17.60 2.61
C LYS A 75 -5.25 18.41 1.52
N ARG A 76 -3.93 18.25 1.40
CA ARG A 76 -3.12 18.96 0.42
C ARG A 76 -3.25 18.39 -0.99
N SER A 77 -3.20 17.06 -1.12
CA SER A 77 -3.18 16.36 -2.41
C SER A 77 -3.64 14.91 -2.24
N THR A 78 -4.77 14.55 -2.86
CA THR A 78 -5.24 13.16 -2.92
C THR A 78 -4.20 12.23 -3.55
N GLN A 79 -3.60 12.66 -4.66
CA GLN A 79 -2.55 11.93 -5.36
C GLN A 79 -1.37 11.59 -4.44
N GLU A 80 -0.88 12.58 -3.68
CA GLU A 80 0.25 12.38 -2.77
C GLU A 80 -0.12 11.41 -1.64
N TRP A 81 -1.36 11.49 -1.15
CA TRP A 81 -1.89 10.59 -0.14
C TRP A 81 -1.99 9.15 -0.64
N VAL A 82 -2.58 8.89 -1.81
CA VAL A 82 -2.68 7.52 -2.35
C VAL A 82 -1.30 6.95 -2.73
N CYS A 83 -0.34 7.81 -3.11
CA CYS A 83 1.06 7.42 -3.30
C CYS A 83 1.73 7.03 -1.97
N LEU A 84 1.49 7.77 -0.89
CA LEU A 84 1.94 7.38 0.46
C LEU A 84 1.38 6.02 0.87
N VAL A 85 0.07 5.80 0.70
CA VAL A 85 -0.56 4.50 1.03
C VAL A 85 0.06 3.38 0.20
N SER A 86 0.14 3.57 -1.12
CA SER A 86 0.76 2.61 -2.05
C SER A 86 2.19 2.27 -1.63
N PHE A 87 2.98 3.27 -1.23
CA PHE A 87 4.34 3.07 -0.79
C PHE A 87 4.42 2.32 0.54
N ILE A 88 3.61 2.66 1.56
CA ILE A 88 3.58 1.94 2.85
C ILE A 88 3.22 0.46 2.62
N CYS A 89 2.19 0.19 1.82
CA CYS A 89 1.76 -1.17 1.47
C CYS A 89 2.85 -1.93 0.69
N ASN A 90 3.57 -1.24 -0.21
CA ASN A 90 4.64 -1.84 -0.98
C ASN A 90 5.88 -2.15 -0.13
N ILE A 91 6.22 -1.30 0.85
CA ILE A 91 7.25 -1.62 1.84
C ILE A 91 6.82 -2.82 2.69
N PHE A 92 5.56 -2.88 3.13
CA PHE A 92 5.04 -4.04 3.87
C PHE A 92 5.18 -5.35 3.08
N ASP A 93 4.87 -5.33 1.78
CA ASP A 93 4.94 -6.50 0.91
C ASP A 93 6.38 -7.00 0.69
N TYR A 94 7.31 -6.10 0.39
CA TYR A 94 8.67 -6.48 -0.01
C TYR A 94 9.67 -6.54 1.14
N LEU A 95 9.56 -5.67 2.13
CA LEU A 95 10.58 -5.54 3.16
C LEU A 95 10.30 -6.51 4.31
N LYS A 96 10.77 -7.75 4.15
CA LYS A 96 10.58 -8.84 5.12
C LYS A 96 11.80 -9.05 6.02
N VAL A 97 11.57 -9.49 7.25
CA VAL A 97 12.62 -9.94 8.18
C VAL A 97 12.43 -11.43 8.40
N ASN A 98 13.46 -12.24 8.07
CA ASN A 98 13.37 -13.70 8.12
C ASN A 98 12.17 -14.27 7.35
N ASN A 99 11.91 -13.74 6.14
CA ASN A 99 10.75 -14.07 5.28
C ASN A 99 9.37 -13.73 5.88
N MET A 100 9.31 -13.05 7.03
CA MET A 100 8.06 -12.58 7.64
C MET A 100 7.85 -11.08 7.38
N PRO A 101 6.61 -10.62 7.15
CA PRO A 101 6.28 -9.20 7.13
C PRO A 101 6.68 -8.51 8.44
N MET A 102 7.07 -7.24 8.36
CA MET A 102 7.43 -6.48 9.56
C MET A 102 6.18 -6.10 10.36
N MET A 103 6.04 -6.65 11.57
CA MET A 103 4.92 -6.35 12.49
C MET A 103 4.72 -4.86 12.75
N ALA A 104 5.80 -4.07 12.72
CA ALA A 104 5.75 -2.61 12.90
C ALA A 104 4.95 -1.88 11.80
N LEU A 105 4.71 -2.51 10.65
CA LEU A 105 3.94 -1.94 9.53
C LEU A 105 2.49 -2.42 9.47
N VAL A 106 2.12 -3.46 10.23
CA VAL A 106 0.75 -4.01 10.20
C VAL A 106 -0.27 -2.93 10.60
N GLN A 107 -0.06 -2.26 11.74
CA GLN A 107 -0.98 -1.21 12.19
C GLN A 107 -1.00 0.00 11.25
N PRO A 108 0.14 0.58 10.82
CA PRO A 108 0.13 1.68 9.84
C PRO A 108 -0.59 1.35 8.52
N VAL A 109 -0.46 0.12 8.03
CA VAL A 109 -1.18 -0.32 6.83
C VAL A 109 -2.68 -0.35 7.10
N TYR A 110 -3.13 -0.99 8.19
CA TYR A 110 -4.55 -0.99 8.55
C TYR A 110 -5.10 0.44 8.72
N ASP A 111 -4.39 1.32 9.44
CA ASP A 111 -4.80 2.72 9.63
C ASP A 111 -5.04 3.44 8.28
N CYS A 112 -4.22 3.16 7.26
CA CYS A 112 -4.41 3.70 5.91
C CYS A 112 -5.66 3.12 5.23
N LEU A 113 -5.85 1.79 5.30
CA LEU A 113 -7.01 1.13 4.69
C LEU A 113 -8.32 1.55 5.36
N PHE A 114 -8.35 1.65 6.69
CA PHE A 114 -9.48 2.18 7.45
C PHE A 114 -9.78 3.63 7.07
N ARG A 115 -8.75 4.44 6.81
CA ARG A 115 -8.94 5.82 6.36
C ARG A 115 -9.54 5.90 4.95
N LEU A 116 -9.11 5.04 4.04
CA LEU A 116 -9.66 4.94 2.68
C LEU A 116 -11.08 4.34 2.66
N ALA A 117 -11.46 3.59 3.69
CA ALA A 117 -12.80 3.03 3.86
C ALA A 117 -13.81 3.98 4.53
N GLN A 118 -13.39 5.20 4.91
CA GLN A 118 -14.32 6.19 5.46
C GLN A 118 -15.25 6.73 4.38
N SER A 119 -16.45 7.16 4.76
CA SER A 119 -17.48 7.62 3.82
C SER A 119 -16.99 8.76 2.91
N ASP A 120 -16.23 9.71 3.45
CA ASP A 120 -15.66 10.82 2.68
C ASP A 120 -14.60 10.38 1.66
N ALA A 121 -13.86 9.30 1.95
CA ALA A 121 -12.89 8.72 1.03
C ALA A 121 -13.56 7.84 -0.03
N LEU A 122 -14.63 7.11 0.32
CA LEU A 122 -15.39 6.30 -0.64
C LEU A 122 -16.10 7.12 -1.73
N GLN A 123 -16.28 8.44 -1.52
CA GLN A 123 -16.74 9.37 -2.56
C GLN A 123 -15.66 9.70 -3.59
N ASN A 124 -14.38 9.49 -3.26
CA ASN A 124 -13.27 9.77 -4.14
C ASN A 124 -12.82 8.49 -4.85
N GLU A 125 -13.07 8.42 -6.15
CA GLU A 125 -12.76 7.25 -6.96
C GLU A 125 -11.27 6.86 -6.93
N GLU A 126 -10.35 7.82 -6.85
CA GLU A 126 -8.91 7.58 -6.77
C GLU A 126 -8.53 6.88 -5.45
N GLU A 127 -9.20 7.24 -4.35
CA GLU A 127 -9.00 6.60 -3.05
C GLU A 127 -9.59 5.18 -3.02
N VAL A 128 -10.73 4.96 -3.66
CA VAL A 128 -11.34 3.63 -3.82
C VAL A 128 -10.44 2.72 -4.67
N ASP A 129 -9.94 3.21 -5.80
CA ASP A 129 -8.97 2.47 -6.64
C ASP A 129 -7.72 2.07 -5.83
N CYS A 130 -7.16 3.01 -5.07
CA CYS A 130 -6.01 2.74 -4.21
C CYS A 130 -6.33 1.65 -3.18
N LEU A 131 -7.48 1.74 -2.50
CA LEU A 131 -7.92 0.78 -1.49
C LEU A 131 -8.02 -0.64 -2.05
N VAL A 132 -8.77 -0.82 -3.14
CA VAL A 132 -8.97 -2.15 -3.74
C VAL A 132 -7.66 -2.70 -4.27
N LEU A 133 -6.81 -1.86 -4.88
CA LEU A 133 -5.49 -2.27 -5.35
C LEU A 133 -4.63 -2.82 -4.19
N GLN A 134 -4.63 -2.16 -3.03
CA GLN A 134 -3.84 -2.66 -1.90
C GLN A 134 -4.42 -3.97 -1.35
N LEU A 135 -5.75 -4.09 -1.26
CA LEU A 135 -6.41 -5.31 -0.81
C LEU A 135 -6.13 -6.50 -1.75
N HIS A 136 -6.11 -6.26 -3.07
CA HIS A 136 -5.68 -7.27 -4.05
C HIS A 136 -4.25 -7.74 -3.84
N ARG A 137 -3.33 -6.81 -3.53
CA ARG A 137 -1.89 -7.14 -3.40
C ARG A 137 -1.54 -7.82 -2.08
N ILE A 138 -2.07 -7.30 -0.97
CA ILE A 138 -1.62 -7.67 0.38
C ILE A 138 -2.75 -8.09 1.33
N GLY A 139 -3.99 -8.18 0.86
CA GLY A 139 -5.15 -8.49 1.70
C GLY A 139 -5.05 -9.84 2.42
N ASP A 140 -4.75 -10.92 1.71
CA ASP A 140 -4.52 -12.25 2.30
C ASP A 140 -3.38 -12.24 3.34
N GLN A 141 -2.29 -11.52 3.04
CA GLN A 141 -1.15 -11.39 3.96
C GLN A 141 -1.55 -10.63 5.24
N LEU A 142 -2.34 -9.56 5.12
CA LEU A 142 -2.83 -8.76 6.26
C LEU A 142 -3.87 -9.52 7.09
N GLU A 143 -4.78 -10.25 6.46
CA GLU A 143 -5.81 -11.04 7.15
C GLU A 143 -5.18 -12.13 8.03
N LYS A 144 -4.17 -12.83 7.51
CA LYS A 144 -3.37 -13.79 8.28
C LYS A 144 -2.66 -13.15 9.48
N MET A 145 -2.35 -11.86 9.40
CA MET A 145 -1.69 -11.12 10.48
C MET A 145 -2.68 -10.62 11.53
N ASN A 146 -3.88 -10.21 11.11
CA ASN A 146 -4.95 -9.80 12.02
C ASN A 146 -6.33 -9.92 11.35
N MET A 147 -6.98 -11.06 11.53
CA MET A 147 -8.31 -11.34 10.95
C MET A 147 -9.38 -10.39 11.49
N GLN A 148 -9.32 -10.02 12.76
CA GLN A 148 -10.31 -9.15 13.39
C GLN A 148 -10.34 -7.76 12.73
N LEU A 149 -9.16 -7.15 12.50
CA LEU A 149 -9.09 -5.86 11.80
C LEU A 149 -9.57 -5.96 10.35
N MET A 150 -9.33 -7.10 9.68
CA MET A 150 -9.83 -7.32 8.34
C MET A 150 -11.36 -7.44 8.32
N ASP A 151 -11.96 -8.10 9.31
CA ASP A 151 -13.42 -8.18 9.46
C ASP A 151 -14.04 -6.80 9.71
N GLU A 152 -13.45 -6.02 10.61
CA GLU A 152 -13.87 -4.65 10.90
C GLU A 152 -13.77 -3.76 9.65
N LEU A 153 -12.68 -3.84 8.90
CA LEU A 153 -12.50 -3.11 7.65
C LEU A 153 -13.59 -3.48 6.63
N PHE A 154 -13.84 -4.77 6.42
CA PHE A 154 -14.85 -5.22 5.45
C PHE A 154 -16.29 -4.94 5.90
N ASN A 155 -16.54 -4.75 7.20
CA ASN A 155 -17.83 -4.24 7.67
C ASN A 155 -18.02 -2.79 7.19
N LEU A 156 -17.01 -1.93 7.30
CA LEU A 156 -17.08 -0.56 6.76
C LEU A 156 -17.32 -0.54 5.25
N LEU A 157 -16.68 -1.45 4.50
CA LEU A 157 -16.91 -1.53 3.04
C LEU A 157 -18.34 -1.93 2.71
N ARG A 158 -18.93 -2.86 3.48
CA ARG A 158 -20.35 -3.24 3.31
C ARG A 158 -21.28 -2.11 3.67
N ASP A 159 -21.01 -1.42 4.78
CA ASP A 159 -21.80 -0.27 5.21
C ASP A 159 -21.74 0.85 4.17
N GLY A 160 -20.55 1.16 3.65
CA GLY A 160 -20.37 2.11 2.55
C GLY A 160 -21.11 1.69 1.28
N PHE A 161 -21.00 0.41 0.88
CA PHE A 161 -21.69 -0.09 -0.31
C PHE A 161 -23.23 -0.02 -0.21
N LEU A 162 -23.78 -0.36 0.98
CA LEU A 162 -25.22 -0.46 1.22
C LEU A 162 -25.89 0.88 1.55
N LEU A 163 -25.21 1.73 2.32
CA LEU A 163 -25.83 2.91 2.95
C LEU A 163 -25.44 4.23 2.30
N GLN A 164 -24.32 4.29 1.59
CA GLN A 164 -23.84 5.55 1.02
C GLN A 164 -24.42 5.78 -0.39
N GLU A 165 -25.09 6.93 -0.55
CA GLU A 165 -25.81 7.28 -1.77
C GLU A 165 -24.88 7.80 -2.88
N ASP A 166 -23.81 8.51 -2.50
CA ASP A 166 -22.93 9.26 -3.41
C ASP A 166 -21.71 8.46 -3.93
N LEU A 167 -21.80 7.13 -4.06
CA LEU A 167 -20.72 6.36 -4.70
C LEU A 167 -20.75 6.55 -6.22
N SER A 168 -19.58 6.76 -6.83
CA SER A 168 -19.46 6.69 -8.29
C SER A 168 -19.81 5.28 -8.78
N SER A 169 -20.23 5.16 -10.04
CA SER A 169 -20.53 3.87 -10.66
C SER A 169 -19.31 2.93 -10.62
N MET A 170 -18.12 3.48 -10.87
CA MET A 170 -16.86 2.73 -10.79
C MET A 170 -16.54 2.36 -9.33
N GLY A 171 -16.66 3.29 -8.38
CA GLY A 171 -16.46 3.00 -6.96
C GLY A 171 -17.37 1.87 -6.47
N ARG A 172 -18.64 1.86 -6.89
CA ARG A 172 -19.59 0.78 -6.58
C ARG A 172 -19.16 -0.56 -7.19
N LEU A 173 -18.69 -0.56 -8.45
CA LEU A 173 -18.19 -1.76 -9.12
C LEU A 173 -16.95 -2.33 -8.42
N LEU A 174 -15.98 -1.48 -8.11
CA LEU A 174 -14.73 -1.85 -7.42
C LEU A 174 -15.00 -2.40 -6.01
N LEU A 175 -15.92 -1.78 -5.25
CA LEU A 175 -16.30 -2.28 -3.93
C LEU A 175 -17.01 -3.64 -4.01
N LEU A 176 -17.89 -3.86 -4.98
CA LEU A 176 -18.54 -5.16 -5.15
C LEU A 176 -17.52 -6.24 -5.50
N GLU A 177 -16.61 -5.93 -6.42
CA GLU A 177 -15.54 -6.83 -6.84
C GLU A 177 -14.66 -7.25 -5.66
N ILE A 178 -14.19 -6.32 -4.82
CA ILE A 178 -13.32 -6.67 -3.70
C ILE A 178 -14.06 -7.43 -2.59
N LEU A 179 -15.36 -7.18 -2.40
CA LEU A 179 -16.22 -7.93 -1.48
C LEU A 179 -16.33 -9.40 -1.93
N GLU A 180 -16.55 -9.63 -3.23
CA GLU A 180 -16.54 -10.98 -3.81
C GLU A 180 -15.16 -11.63 -3.76
N PHE A 181 -14.10 -10.87 -4.04
CA PHE A 181 -12.72 -11.35 -4.01
C PHE A 181 -12.35 -11.92 -2.64
N ARG A 182 -12.66 -11.20 -1.55
CA ARG A 182 -12.43 -11.73 -0.20
C ARG A 182 -13.35 -12.92 0.12
N ALA A 183 -14.62 -12.87 -0.29
CA ALA A 183 -15.54 -13.99 -0.07
C ALA A 183 -15.08 -15.29 -0.77
N GLY A 184 -14.39 -15.16 -1.90
CA GLY A 184 -13.72 -16.25 -2.62
C GLY A 184 -12.36 -16.66 -2.03
N GLY A 185 -12.00 -16.20 -0.84
CA GLY A 185 -10.71 -16.50 -0.21
C GLY A 185 -9.54 -15.79 -0.88
N TRP A 186 -9.70 -14.49 -1.19
CA TRP A 186 -8.74 -13.67 -1.95
C TRP A 186 -8.50 -14.22 -3.36
N SER A 187 -9.59 -14.64 -4.01
CA SER A 187 -9.59 -15.10 -5.40
C SER A 187 -10.93 -14.78 -6.07
N LEU A 188 -10.91 -14.50 -7.38
CA LEU A 188 -12.12 -14.32 -8.17
C LEU A 188 -12.56 -15.64 -8.79
N SER A 189 -13.88 -15.85 -8.86
CA SER A 189 -14.47 -16.89 -9.68
C SER A 189 -14.34 -16.56 -11.17
N GLU A 190 -14.40 -17.57 -12.05
CA GLU A 190 -14.40 -17.34 -13.50
C GLU A 190 -15.57 -16.45 -13.96
N THR A 191 -16.73 -16.56 -13.30
CA THR A 191 -17.90 -15.75 -13.58
C THR A 191 -17.66 -14.29 -13.20
N ALA A 192 -17.12 -14.03 -12.01
CA ALA A 192 -16.76 -12.69 -11.56
C ALA A 192 -15.68 -12.07 -12.47
N GLN A 193 -14.66 -12.85 -12.84
CA GLN A 193 -13.62 -12.39 -13.76
C GLN A 193 -14.19 -11.91 -15.09
N LYS A 194 -15.20 -12.62 -15.63
CA LYS A 194 -15.87 -12.20 -16.86
C LYS A 194 -16.70 -10.93 -16.66
N TYR A 195 -17.48 -10.87 -15.59
CA TYR A 195 -18.33 -9.72 -15.28
C TYR A 195 -17.52 -8.42 -15.15
N TYR A 196 -16.42 -8.44 -14.38
CA TYR A 196 -15.64 -7.23 -14.10
C TYR A 196 -14.63 -6.85 -15.20
N TYR A 197 -14.12 -7.81 -15.96
CA TYR A 197 -12.98 -7.58 -16.88
C TYR A 197 -13.22 -7.97 -18.34
N SER A 198 -14.39 -8.54 -18.68
CA SER A 198 -14.70 -8.93 -20.07
C SER A 198 -15.98 -8.33 -20.64
N GLU A 199 -16.83 -7.72 -19.83
CA GLU A 199 -17.90 -6.87 -20.35
C GLU A 199 -17.27 -5.59 -20.89
N VAL A 200 -17.11 -5.54 -22.22
CA VAL A 200 -16.93 -4.28 -22.94
C VAL A 200 -18.21 -3.50 -22.70
N THR A 201 -18.13 -2.46 -21.87
CA THR A 201 -19.19 -1.46 -21.79
C THR A 201 -19.28 -0.77 -23.16
N ASP A 202 -20.35 -1.08 -23.90
CA ASP A 202 -20.72 -0.40 -25.15
C ASP A 202 -20.95 1.11 -24.95
#